data_AF-A0A8S4DCB5-F1
#
_entry.id   AF-A0A8S4DCB5-F1
#
_cell.length_a   1.000
_cell.length_b   1.000
_cell.length_c   1.000
_cell.angle_alpha   90.00
_cell.angle_beta   90.00
_cell.angle_gamma   90.00
#
_symmetry.space_group_name_H-M   'P 1'
#
loop_
_entity.id
_entity.type
_entity.pdbx_description
1 polymer ?
#
loop_
_entity_poly.entity_id
_entity_poly.type
_entity_poly.pdbx_seq_one_letter_code
_entity_poly.pdbx_strand_id
1 'polypeptide(L)'
;MLPASARLFALVACVGCGWAFPDVTEDAAQTLYQWKQIDFAFPSAQARQLAIQNGQYIRSSVIPLGVERWKDRVFVSTPRWKRGVPATLSALPVPATEESPLLQPYPSWEWHNAGMCNNLIIDI
;
A
#
# COMPACT_ATOMS: atom_id res chain seq x y z
N MET A 1 -35.74 -28.61 -22.21
CA MET A 1 -34.36 -28.57 -22.74
C MET A 1 -34.07 -27.16 -23.19
N LEU A 2 -33.19 -26.41 -22.53
CA LEU A 2 -32.67 -25.11 -23.00
C LEU A 2 -31.51 -25.38 -23.99
N PRO A 3 -31.15 -24.49 -24.93
CA PRO A 3 -31.19 -23.02 -24.79
C PRO A 3 -31.63 -22.22 -26.05
N ALA A 4 -32.08 -20.98 -25.87
CA ALA A 4 -32.21 -20.01 -26.96
C ALA A 4 -32.02 -18.59 -26.39
N SER A 5 -30.83 -18.03 -26.56
CA SER A 5 -30.54 -16.92 -27.48
C SER A 5 -31.09 -15.55 -27.03
N ALA A 6 -30.15 -14.72 -26.57
CA ALA A 6 -30.09 -13.27 -26.60
C ALA A 6 -31.36 -12.50 -27.00
N ARG A 7 -31.82 -11.61 -26.12
CA ARG A 7 -32.60 -10.44 -26.54
C ARG A 7 -32.17 -9.21 -25.77
N LEU A 8 -31.61 -8.29 -26.54
CA LEU A 8 -31.49 -6.85 -26.33
C LEU A 8 -32.70 -6.27 -25.58
N PHE A 9 -32.48 -5.58 -24.46
CA PHE A 9 -33.42 -4.57 -23.93
C PHE A 9 -32.57 -3.44 -23.35
N ALA A 10 -32.37 -2.36 -24.13
CA ALA A 10 -33.28 -1.23 -24.29
C ALA A 10 -33.37 -0.41 -23.01
N LEU A 11 -32.89 0.83 -23.09
CA LEU A 11 -33.11 1.88 -22.10
C LEU A 11 -34.61 1.95 -21.79
N VAL A 12 -34.97 1.64 -20.54
CA VAL A 12 -36.31 1.93 -20.02
C VAL A 12 -36.12 2.87 -18.84
N ALA A 13 -36.36 4.16 -19.11
CA ALA A 13 -36.69 5.11 -18.06
C ALA A 13 -38.12 4.80 -17.57
N CYS A 14 -38.23 3.93 -16.57
CA CYS A 14 -39.48 3.76 -15.83
C CYS A 14 -39.62 4.93 -14.85
N VAL A 15 -40.26 6.00 -15.31
CA VAL A 15 -40.93 6.96 -14.44
C VAL A 15 -42.06 6.20 -13.72
N GLY A 16 -41.95 6.06 -12.40
CA GLY A 16 -43.08 5.69 -11.55
C GLY A 16 -43.46 4.21 -11.54
N CYS A 17 -42.65 3.37 -10.90
CA CYS A 17 -43.16 2.24 -10.13
C CYS A 17 -42.12 1.90 -9.06
N GLY A 18 -42.56 1.70 -7.82
CA GLY A 18 -41.73 1.54 -6.62
C GLY A 18 -40.92 0.24 -6.59
N TRP A 19 -40.01 0.07 -7.54
CA TRP A 19 -38.87 -0.82 -7.39
C TRP A 19 -37.84 0.00 -6.65
N ALA A 20 -37.85 -0.10 -5.32
CA ALA A 20 -36.69 0.28 -4.54
C ALA A 20 -35.51 -0.48 -5.16
N PHE A 21 -34.61 0.25 -5.83
CA PHE A 21 -33.28 -0.26 -6.05
C PHE A 21 -32.80 -0.67 -4.66
N PRO A 22 -32.42 -1.94 -4.44
CA PRO A 22 -31.78 -2.27 -3.18
C PRO A 22 -30.64 -1.26 -3.06
N ASP A 23 -30.69 -0.47 -2.00
CA ASP A 23 -29.52 0.27 -1.54
C ASP A 23 -28.49 -0.83 -1.32
N VAL A 24 -27.59 -0.99 -2.29
CA VAL A 24 -26.39 -1.78 -2.07
C VAL A 24 -25.64 -0.94 -1.05
N THR A 25 -25.97 -1.14 0.22
CA THR A 25 -25.13 -0.71 1.31
C THR A 25 -23.84 -1.46 1.06
N GLU A 26 -22.91 -0.81 0.36
CA GLU A 26 -21.60 -1.37 0.14
C GLU A 26 -21.10 -1.80 1.52
N ASP A 27 -20.73 -3.06 1.67
CA ASP A 27 -19.84 -3.45 2.74
C ASP A 27 -18.57 -2.63 2.50
N ALA A 28 -18.52 -1.44 3.10
CA ALA A 28 -17.47 -0.48 2.88
C ALA A 28 -16.15 -1.16 3.24
N ALA A 29 -15.21 -1.17 2.30
CA ALA A 29 -13.91 -1.77 2.53
C ALA A 29 -13.32 -1.21 3.84
N GLN A 30 -13.10 -2.09 4.82
CA GLN A 30 -12.55 -1.68 6.10
C GLN A 30 -11.10 -1.25 5.90
N THR A 31 -10.81 0.03 6.17
CA THR A 31 -9.44 0.55 6.19
C THR A 31 -8.67 -0.09 7.33
N LEU A 32 -7.67 -0.91 7.00
CA LEU A 32 -6.77 -1.50 8.00
C LEU A 32 -5.65 -0.53 8.39
N TYR A 33 -5.08 0.15 7.40
CA TYR A 33 -3.97 1.08 7.60
C TYR A 33 -4.11 2.30 6.70
N GLN A 34 -3.66 3.45 7.19
CA GLN A 34 -3.68 4.71 6.47
C GLN A 34 -2.48 5.58 6.86
N TRP A 35 -1.95 6.36 5.93
CA TRP A 35 -0.85 7.29 6.20
C TRP A 35 -1.07 8.61 5.48
N LYS A 36 -0.78 9.73 6.16
CA LYS A 36 -0.58 11.02 5.49
C LYS A 36 0.79 11.10 4.83
N GLN A 37 1.80 10.57 5.51
CA GLN A 37 3.18 10.43 5.04
C GLN A 37 3.72 9.12 5.60
N ILE A 38 4.45 8.38 4.76
CA ILE A 38 5.10 7.14 5.18
C ILE A 38 6.32 7.45 6.04
N ASP A 39 6.46 6.69 7.13
CA ASP A 39 7.64 6.70 8.00
C ASP A 39 8.10 5.27 8.28
N PHE A 40 9.36 5.13 8.68
CA PHE A 40 10.04 3.85 8.82
C PHE A 40 10.45 3.60 10.26
N ALA A 41 10.50 2.34 10.65
CA ALA A 41 10.99 1.89 11.95
C ALA A 41 12.53 1.96 11.99
N PHE A 42 13.08 3.17 12.03
CA PHE A 42 14.52 3.40 12.17
C PHE A 42 15.04 2.82 13.49
N PRO A 43 16.31 2.34 13.54
CA PRO A 43 16.88 1.75 14.77
C PRO A 43 16.91 2.70 15.96
N SER A 44 16.96 4.02 15.71
CA SER A 44 16.89 5.05 16.72
C SER A 44 16.41 6.37 16.13
N ALA A 45 15.95 7.29 17.00
CA ALA A 45 15.59 8.64 16.60
C ALA A 45 16.78 9.39 15.98
N GLN A 46 17.99 9.15 16.48
CA GLN A 46 19.23 9.72 15.96
C GLN A 46 19.52 9.19 14.55
N ALA A 47 19.37 7.87 14.32
CA ALA A 47 19.54 7.28 12.99
C ALA A 47 18.56 7.87 11.98
N ARG A 48 17.29 8.03 12.36
CA ARG A 48 16.28 8.70 11.54
C ARG A 48 16.69 10.14 11.22
N GLN A 49 17.15 10.89 12.21
CA GLN A 49 17.53 12.29 12.03
C GLN A 49 18.76 12.44 11.12
N LEU A 50 19.76 11.57 11.27
CA LEU A 50 20.93 11.52 10.39
C LEU A 50 20.53 11.16 8.95
N ALA A 51 19.62 10.20 8.77
CA ALA A 51 19.12 9.85 7.44
C ALA A 51 18.42 11.04 6.76
N ILE A 52 17.66 11.83 7.52
CA ILE A 52 17.04 13.07 7.02
C ILE A 52 18.11 14.10 6.65
N GLN A 53 19.07 14.36 7.54
CA GLN A 53 20.15 15.34 7.32
C GLN A 53 21.03 14.99 6.11
N ASN A 54 21.30 13.70 5.90
CA ASN A 54 22.09 13.19 4.79
C ASN A 54 21.29 13.05 3.49
N GLY A 55 20.00 13.40 3.47
CA GLY A 55 19.13 13.23 2.30
C GLY A 55 18.83 11.77 1.94
N GLN A 56 19.14 10.83 2.81
CA GLN A 56 18.83 9.40 2.67
C GLN A 56 17.36 9.10 2.96
N TYR A 57 16.69 9.98 3.71
CA TYR A 57 15.25 9.93 3.95
C TYR A 57 14.59 11.29 3.72
N ILE A 58 13.76 11.37 2.68
CA ILE A 58 12.93 12.52 2.33
C ILE A 58 11.49 12.03 2.33
N ARG A 59 10.70 12.43 3.32
CA ARG A 59 9.33 11.95 3.53
C ARG A 59 8.44 12.06 2.28
N SER A 60 8.52 13.17 1.56
CA SER A 60 7.73 13.42 0.35
C SER A 60 8.19 12.62 -0.88
N SER A 61 9.36 11.98 -0.83
CA SER A 61 9.85 11.11 -1.90
C SER A 61 9.32 9.68 -1.80
N VAL A 62 8.76 9.29 -0.66
CA VAL A 62 8.31 7.92 -0.41
C VAL A 62 6.90 7.76 -0.93
N ILE A 63 6.78 7.06 -2.05
CA ILE A 63 5.51 6.78 -2.74
C ILE A 63 5.30 5.26 -2.71
N PRO A 64 4.28 4.75 -2.00
CA PRO A 64 3.97 3.33 -2.03
C PRO A 64 3.41 2.97 -3.41
N LEU A 65 3.88 1.85 -3.97
CA LEU A 65 3.44 1.38 -5.27
C LEU A 65 2.58 0.12 -5.19
N GLY A 66 3.05 -0.88 -4.45
CA GLY A 66 2.41 -2.18 -4.34
C GLY A 66 2.17 -2.57 -2.89
N VAL A 67 1.10 -3.33 -2.68
CA VAL A 67 0.73 -3.91 -1.39
C VAL A 67 0.38 -5.38 -1.62
N GLU A 68 0.97 -6.28 -0.83
CA GLU A 68 0.67 -7.71 -0.91
C GLU A 68 0.57 -8.31 0.50
N ARG A 69 -0.41 -9.18 0.74
CA ARG A 69 -0.55 -9.87 2.02
C ARG A 69 -0.02 -11.29 1.92
N TRP A 70 0.84 -11.68 2.85
CA TRP A 70 1.23 -13.07 3.05
C TRP A 70 1.22 -13.41 4.53
N LYS A 71 0.44 -14.42 4.89
CA LYS A 71 0.22 -14.86 6.28
C LYS A 71 -0.20 -13.69 7.18
N ASP A 72 0.59 -13.44 8.22
CA ASP A 72 0.42 -12.43 9.27
C ASP A 72 1.06 -11.08 8.91
N ARG A 73 1.43 -10.87 7.64
CA ARG A 73 2.14 -9.68 7.19
C ARG A 73 1.56 -9.07 5.93
N VAL A 74 1.61 -7.75 5.88
CA VAL A 74 1.41 -6.97 4.66
C VAL A 74 2.75 -6.39 4.21
N PHE A 75 3.12 -6.66 2.98
CA PHE A 75 4.30 -6.12 2.32
C PHE A 75 3.92 -4.86 1.55
N VAL A 76 4.74 -3.83 1.67
CA VAL A 76 4.58 -2.55 0.97
C VAL A 76 5.86 -2.27 0.21
N SER A 77 5.74 -2.03 -1.10
CA SER A 77 6.87 -1.61 -1.94
C SER A 77 6.91 -0.09 -2.10
N THR A 78 8.10 0.47 -1.97
CA THR A 78 8.39 1.91 -2.09
C THR A 78 9.58 2.08 -3.04
N PRO A 79 9.37 2.11 -4.37
CA PRO A 79 10.45 2.14 -5.34
C PRO A 79 11.31 3.41 -5.22
N ARG A 80 12.58 3.33 -5.65
CA ARG A 80 13.56 4.42 -5.55
C ARG A 80 13.50 5.42 -6.71
N TRP A 81 12.31 5.80 -7.14
CA TRP A 81 12.11 6.78 -8.23
C TRP A 81 12.67 8.17 -7.93
N LYS A 82 12.74 8.54 -6.64
CA LYS A 82 13.35 9.77 -6.16
C LYS A 82 14.39 9.44 -5.08
N ARG A 83 15.36 10.33 -4.90
CA ARG A 83 16.29 10.26 -3.77
C ARG A 83 15.52 10.38 -2.45
N GLY A 84 16.08 9.81 -1.39
CA GLY A 84 15.49 9.89 -0.05
C GLY A 84 14.49 8.78 0.28
N VAL A 85 14.53 7.65 -0.44
CA VAL A 85 13.75 6.45 -0.10
C VAL A 85 14.65 5.43 0.61
N PRO A 86 14.51 5.26 1.93
CA PRO A 86 15.50 4.55 2.74
C PRO A 86 15.40 3.02 2.57
N ALA A 87 14.20 2.47 2.35
CA ALA A 87 13.97 1.06 2.03
C ALA A 87 12.96 0.91 0.89
N THR A 88 13.12 -0.14 0.08
CA THR A 88 12.29 -0.40 -1.12
C THR A 88 11.18 -1.43 -0.89
N LEU A 89 11.32 -2.26 0.14
CA LEU A 89 10.36 -3.26 0.56
C LEU A 89 10.29 -3.25 2.08
N SER A 90 9.07 -3.19 2.59
CA SER A 90 8.80 -3.20 4.02
C SER A 90 7.64 -4.14 4.34
N ALA A 91 7.55 -4.56 5.60
CA ALA A 91 6.47 -5.36 6.12
C ALA A 91 5.76 -4.66 7.28
N LEU A 92 4.50 -5.00 7.47
CA LEU A 92 3.64 -4.58 8.56
C LEU A 92 2.96 -5.80 9.18
N PRO A 93 2.83 -5.88 10.51
CA PRO A 93 2.11 -6.97 11.16
C PRO A 93 0.59 -6.84 10.96
N VAL A 94 -0.09 -7.98 10.86
CA VAL A 94 -1.56 -8.07 10.84
C VAL A 94 -2.02 -8.89 12.05
N PRO A 95 -2.73 -8.29 13.04
CA PRO A 95 -3.12 -6.88 13.12
C PRO A 95 -1.96 -5.97 13.53
N ALA A 96 -2.02 -4.68 13.18
CA ALA A 96 -1.15 -3.68 13.79
C ALA A 96 -1.85 -2.99 14.95
N THR A 97 -1.06 -2.38 15.84
CA THR A 97 -1.55 -1.64 17.01
C THR A 97 -2.00 -0.22 16.67
N GLU A 98 -1.52 0.33 15.56
CA GLU A 98 -1.76 1.70 15.12
C GLU A 98 -2.34 1.70 13.71
N GLU A 99 -3.11 2.74 13.36
CA GLU A 99 -3.63 2.92 12.00
C GLU A 99 -2.55 3.31 10.99
N SER A 100 -1.49 3.97 11.47
CA SER A 100 -0.35 4.45 10.66
C SER A 100 0.97 3.82 11.11
N PRO A 101 1.09 2.47 11.14
CA PRO A 101 2.25 1.80 11.68
C PRO A 101 3.50 2.15 10.86
N LEU A 102 4.65 2.21 11.54
CA LEU A 102 5.94 2.45 10.88
C LEU A 102 6.29 1.25 9.99
N LEU A 103 6.71 1.53 8.76
CA LEU A 103 7.18 0.50 7.83
C LEU A 103 8.47 -0.13 8.37
N GLN A 104 8.48 -1.45 8.52
CA GLN A 104 9.68 -2.20 8.90
C GLN A 104 10.38 -2.73 7.65
N PRO A 105 11.61 -2.28 7.34
CA PRO A 105 12.34 -2.78 6.17
C PRO A 105 12.52 -4.29 6.21
N TYR A 106 12.27 -4.94 5.07
CA TYR A 106 12.31 -6.38 4.96
C TYR A 106 13.44 -6.84 4.02
N PRO A 107 14.13 -7.97 4.33
CA PRO A 107 14.12 -8.68 5.62
C PRO A 107 14.71 -7.88 6.79
N SER A 108 15.60 -6.95 6.48
CA SER A 108 16.26 -6.06 7.45
C SER A 108 16.81 -4.82 6.73
N TRP A 109 17.29 -3.83 7.48
CA TRP A 109 17.86 -2.58 6.93
C TRP A 109 19.04 -2.80 5.99
N GLU A 110 19.85 -3.83 6.24
CA GLU A 110 21.08 -4.13 5.50
C GLU A 110 20.83 -4.41 4.02
N TRP A 111 19.65 -4.95 3.68
CA TRP A 111 19.26 -5.27 2.30
C TRP A 111 19.00 -4.04 1.43
N HIS A 112 18.94 -2.86 2.04
CA HIS A 112 18.59 -1.61 1.38
C HIS A 112 19.79 -0.67 1.19
N ASN A 113 21.00 -1.03 1.64
CA ASN A 113 22.21 -0.22 1.47
C ASN A 113 22.74 -0.17 0.02
N ALA A 114 22.55 0.94 -0.69
CA ALA A 114 23.07 1.10 -2.05
C ALA A 114 24.60 0.91 -2.09
N GLY A 115 25.07 -0.27 -2.52
CA GLY A 115 26.49 -0.62 -2.56
C GLY A 115 26.83 -2.09 -2.34
N MET A 116 25.90 -2.94 -1.84
CA MET A 116 26.13 -4.38 -1.79
C MET A 116 25.54 -5.06 -3.03
N CYS A 117 26.28 -6.00 -3.63
CA CYS A 117 25.90 -6.67 -4.89
C CYS A 117 24.59 -7.48 -4.83
N ASN A 118 24.01 -7.66 -3.64
CA ASN A 118 22.79 -8.44 -3.40
C ASN A 118 21.61 -7.59 -2.90
N ASN A 119 21.65 -6.28 -3.17
CA ASN A 119 20.64 -5.37 -2.66
C ASN A 119 19.27 -5.53 -3.30
N LEU A 120 18.24 -5.48 -2.48
CA LEU A 120 16.87 -5.42 -2.96
C LEU A 120 16.57 -3.96 -3.37
N ILE A 121 16.61 -3.70 -4.67
CA ILE A 121 16.18 -2.44 -5.23
C ILE A 121 15.04 -2.74 -6.20
N ILE A 122 13.85 -2.27 -5.86
CA ILE A 122 12.71 -2.29 -6.78
C ILE A 122 12.81 -0.99 -7.59
N ASP A 123 13.46 -1.09 -8.74
CA ASP A 123 13.39 -0.10 -9.81
C ASP A 123 12.57 -0.73 -10.93
N ILE A 124 11.46 -0.10 -11.30
CA ILE A 124 10.59 -0.51 -12.43
C ILE A 124 10.88 0.41 -13.60
#